data_AF-A0A376S9K0-F1
#
_entry.id   AF-A0A376S9K0-F1
#
_cell.length_a   1.000
_cell.length_b   1.000
_cell.length_c   1.000
_cell.angle_alpha   90.00
_cell.angle_beta   90.00
_cell.angle_gamma   90.00
#
_symmetry.space_group_name_H-M   'P 1'
#
loop_
_entity.id
_entity.type
_entity.pdbx_description
1 polymer ?
#
loop_
_entity_poly.entity_id
_entity_poly.type
_entity_poly.pdbx_seq_one_letter_code
_entity_poly.pdbx_strand_id
1 'polypeptide(L)'
;MWGTWWVWDARLTSELVLLFLYVGVIALWHAFDDRRLAGRAAGILVLIGVVNLPIIHYSVEWWNTLHQGSTRMQQSIDPAMRFAAALVDFWLPAAVCHADADADA
;
A
#
# COMPACT_ATOMS: atom_id res chain seq x y z
N MET A 1 25.28 6.00 -3.05
CA MET A 1 25.91 5.77 -1.73
C MET A 1 26.35 4.30 -1.69
N TRP A 2 27.65 3.99 -1.64
CA TRP A 2 28.16 2.60 -1.73
C TRP A 2 28.82 2.08 -0.44
N GLY A 3 28.57 2.72 0.70
CA GLY A 3 29.23 2.41 1.98
C GLY A 3 28.29 2.24 3.18
N THR A 4 26.98 2.38 2.99
CA THR A 4 25.95 2.19 4.01
C THR A 4 25.19 0.90 3.70
N TRP A 5 25.41 -0.13 4.51
CA TRP A 5 24.80 -1.46 4.34
C TRP A 5 23.30 -1.48 4.62
N TRP A 6 22.80 -0.51 5.39
CA TRP A 6 21.39 -0.27 5.60
C TRP A 6 21.15 1.20 5.95
N VAL A 7 20.03 1.75 5.52
CA VAL A 7 19.60 3.11 5.83
C VAL A 7 18.25 3.03 6.52
N TRP A 8 18.16 3.61 7.72
CA TRP A 8 16.95 3.65 8.55
C TRP A 8 15.91 4.68 8.05
N ASP A 9 15.78 4.86 6.74
CA ASP A 9 14.75 5.72 6.18
C ASP A 9 13.37 5.09 6.40
N ALA A 10 12.40 5.93 6.77
CA ALA A 10 11.07 5.46 7.11
C ALA A 10 10.35 4.79 5.92
N ARG A 11 10.72 5.09 4.67
CA ARG A 11 10.15 4.42 3.48
C ARG A 11 10.69 3.00 3.34
N LEU A 12 12.01 2.85 3.23
CA LEU A 12 12.65 1.53 3.06
C LEU A 12 12.42 0.60 4.26
N THR A 13 12.43 1.14 5.48
CA THR A 13 12.17 0.31 6.68
C THR A 13 10.71 -0.14 6.75
N SER A 14 9.76 0.69 6.35
CA SER A 14 8.34 0.32 6.37
C SER A 14 7.97 -0.65 5.24
N GLU A 15 8.55 -0.52 4.05
CA GLU A 15 8.47 -1.53 2.99
C GLU A 15 9.07 -2.87 3.42
N LEU A 16 10.20 -2.88 4.12
CA LEU A 16 10.78 -4.10 4.68
C LEU A 16 9.87 -4.74 5.73
N VAL A 17 9.25 -3.94 6.59
CA VAL A 17 8.27 -4.45 7.57
C VAL A 17 7.05 -5.03 6.86
N LEU A 18 6.56 -4.38 5.81
CA LEU A 18 5.46 -4.87 4.98
C LEU A 18 5.84 -6.21 4.31
N LEU A 19 7.08 -6.33 3.82
CA LEU A 19 7.61 -7.58 3.26
C LEU A 19 7.57 -8.71 4.28
N PHE A 20 8.02 -8.47 5.52
CA PHE A 20 7.98 -9.48 6.58
C PHE A 20 6.55 -9.85 6.99
N LEU A 21 5.63 -8.90 7.03
CA LEU A 21 4.21 -9.18 7.27
C LEU A 21 3.63 -10.04 6.15
N TYR A 22 3.91 -9.71 4.89
CA TYR A 22 3.43 -10.45 3.73
C TYR A 22 3.91 -11.91 3.73
N VAL A 23 5.22 -12.11 3.87
CA VAL A 23 5.80 -13.45 4.00
C VAL A 23 5.30 -14.14 5.26
N GLY A 24 5.12 -13.40 6.36
CA GLY A 24 4.59 -13.90 7.62
C GLY A 24 3.20 -14.51 7.46
N VAL A 25 2.27 -13.84 6.78
CA VAL A 25 0.93 -14.40 6.51
C VAL A 25 1.00 -15.67 5.68
N ILE A 26 1.80 -15.68 4.61
CA ILE A 26 1.97 -16.85 3.73
C ILE A 26 2.59 -18.02 4.51
N ALA A 27 3.66 -17.77 5.24
CA ALA A 27 4.35 -18.78 6.05
C ALA A 27 3.41 -19.37 7.10
N LEU A 28 2.62 -18.54 7.78
CA LEU A 28 1.68 -18.98 8.81
C LEU A 28 0.53 -19.80 8.24
N TRP A 29 0.09 -19.49 7.01
CA TRP A 29 -0.92 -20.27 6.31
C TRP A 29 -0.41 -21.65 5.89
N HIS A 30 0.89 -21.79 5.59
CA HIS A 30 1.52 -23.06 5.25
C HIS A 30 2.09 -23.83 6.45
N ALA A 31 2.31 -23.18 7.59
CA ALA A 31 2.92 -23.79 8.77
C ALA A 31 1.96 -24.65 9.60
N PHE A 32 0.64 -24.45 9.45
CA PHE A 32 -0.38 -25.16 10.22
C PHE A 32 -1.29 -25.99 9.31
N ASP A 33 -1.44 -27.28 9.61
CA ASP A 33 -2.41 -28.15 8.94
C ASP A 33 -3.87 -27.83 9.34
N ASP A 34 -4.08 -27.37 10.58
CA ASP A 34 -5.40 -26.92 11.04
C ASP A 34 -5.69 -25.49 10.55
N ARG A 35 -6.54 -25.42 9.51
CA ARG A 35 -7.05 -24.18 8.92
C ARG A 35 -7.61 -23.19 9.94
N ARG A 36 -8.20 -23.66 11.04
CA ARG A 36 -8.87 -22.81 12.03
C ARG A 36 -7.86 -22.10 12.95
N LEU A 37 -6.76 -22.78 13.29
CA LEU A 37 -5.62 -22.19 14.00
C LEU A 37 -4.83 -21.26 13.08
N ALA A 38 -4.58 -21.68 11.83
CA ALA A 38 -3.92 -20.87 10.82
C ALA A 38 -4.64 -19.53 10.60
N GLY A 39 -5.98 -19.57 10.46
CA GLY A 39 -6.79 -18.37 10.25
C GLY A 39 -6.77 -17.40 11.44
N ARG A 40 -6.78 -17.90 12.68
CA ARG A 40 -6.65 -17.04 13.88
C ARG A 40 -5.30 -16.37 13.96
N ALA A 41 -4.23 -17.13 13.72
CA ALA A 41 -2.87 -16.60 13.78
C ALA A 41 -2.64 -15.58 12.64
N ALA A 42 -3.13 -15.88 11.43
CA ALA A 42 -3.06 -14.96 10.28
C ALA A 42 -3.87 -13.69 10.51
N GLY A 43 -5.06 -13.80 11.12
CA GLY A 43 -5.89 -12.65 11.46
C GLY A 43 -5.20 -11.67 12.41
N ILE A 44 -4.50 -12.18 13.44
CA ILE A 44 -3.72 -11.33 14.36
C ILE A 44 -2.59 -10.62 13.62
N LEU A 45 -1.89 -11.34 12.74
CA LEU A 45 -0.78 -10.78 11.98
C LEU A 45 -1.24 -9.70 10.98
N VAL A 46 -2.40 -9.89 10.36
CA VAL A 46 -3.04 -8.87 9.50
C VAL A 46 -3.45 -7.64 10.31
N LEU A 47 -4.00 -7.80 11.51
CA LEU A 47 -4.34 -6.66 12.37
C LEU A 47 -3.11 -5.81 12.72
N ILE A 48 -1.97 -6.45 12.98
CA ILE A 48 -0.70 -5.75 13.18
C ILE A 48 -0.29 -5.02 11.89
N GLY A 49 -0.47 -5.65 10.73
CA GLY A 49 -0.21 -5.02 9.43
C GLY A 49 -1.06 -3.79 9.15
N VAL A 50 -2.33 -3.77 9.58
CA VAL A 50 -3.21 -2.59 9.45
C VAL A 50 -2.66 -1.39 10.22
N VAL A 51 -2.05 -1.60 11.38
CA VAL A 51 -1.40 -0.53 12.15
C VAL A 51 -0.14 -0.01 11.43
N ASN A 52 0.48 -0.82 10.58
CA ASN A 52 1.65 -0.42 9.80
C ASN A 52 1.29 0.52 8.62
N LEU A 53 0.09 0.41 8.03
CA LEU A 53 -0.37 1.27 6.94
C LEU A 53 -0.30 2.78 7.24
N PRO A 54 -0.82 3.31 8.36
CA PRO A 54 -0.70 4.74 8.66
C PRO A 54 0.75 5.16 8.87
N ILE A 55 1.61 4.27 9.39
CA ILE A 55 3.04 4.54 9.56
C ILE A 55 3.71 4.70 8.19
N ILE A 56 3.39 3.85 7.20
CA ILE A 56 3.90 3.97 5.82
C ILE A 56 3.40 5.27 5.16
N HIS A 57 2.12 5.59 5.31
CA HIS A 57 1.53 6.78 4.69
C HIS A 57 2.14 8.07 5.25
N TYR A 58 2.15 8.21 6.58
CA TYR A 58 2.69 9.38 7.26
C TYR A 58 4.22 9.37 7.33
N SER A 59 4.89 8.25 7.02
CA SER A 59 6.35 8.15 6.95
C SER A 59 6.93 9.15 5.95
N VAL A 60 6.26 9.37 4.82
CA VAL A 60 6.69 10.37 3.83
C VAL A 60 6.51 11.79 4.36
N GLU A 61 5.42 12.07 5.07
CA GLU A 61 5.06 13.42 5.53
C GLU A 61 5.86 13.85 6.76
N TRP A 62 6.16 12.92 7.67
CA TRP A 62 6.96 13.15 8.87
C TRP A 62 8.46 13.06 8.62
N TRP A 63 8.92 12.23 7.67
CA TRP A 63 10.35 12.00 7.40
C TRP A 63 10.80 12.65 6.08
N ASN A 64 10.59 13.96 5.97
CA ASN A 64 10.98 14.79 4.82
C ASN A 64 12.10 15.77 5.20
N THR A 65 13.34 15.30 5.31
CA THR A 65 14.49 16.22 5.56
C THR A 65 15.70 16.02 4.66
N LEU A 66 15.62 15.44 3.44
CA LEU A 66 16.76 15.61 2.52
C LEU A 66 16.56 15.55 0.99
N HIS A 67 15.50 14.99 0.41
CA HIS A 67 15.35 14.99 -1.06
C HIS A 67 13.93 15.41 -1.43
N GLN A 68 13.84 16.53 -2.17
CA GLN A 68 12.65 17.19 -2.73
C GLN A 68 11.29 16.71 -2.18
N GLY A 69 10.64 17.60 -1.42
CA GLY A 69 9.33 17.35 -0.83
C GLY A 69 8.34 16.84 -1.87
N SER A 70 7.42 15.97 -1.40
CA SER A 70 6.34 15.45 -2.22
C SER A 70 5.71 16.60 -2.99
N THR A 71 5.79 16.54 -4.32
CA THR A 71 5.06 17.49 -5.14
C THR A 71 3.61 17.18 -4.86
N ARG A 72 3.00 17.98 -3.97
CA ARG A 72 1.58 17.99 -3.73
C ARG A 72 0.97 18.46 -5.05
N MET A 73 0.76 17.52 -5.97
CA MET A 73 0.13 17.77 -7.28
C MET A 73 -1.27 18.38 -7.08
N GLN A 74 -1.79 18.35 -5.86
CA GLN A 74 -2.97 19.05 -5.43
C GLN A 74 -2.90 20.59 -5.53
N GLN A 75 -1.72 21.22 -5.49
CA GLN A 75 -1.63 22.69 -5.54
C GLN A 75 -1.53 23.25 -6.97
N SER A 76 -1.22 22.40 -7.95
CA SER A 76 -1.12 22.77 -9.38
C SER A 76 -2.32 22.29 -10.21
N ILE A 77 -3.22 21.50 -9.64
CA ILE A 77 -4.48 21.09 -10.27
C ILE A 77 -5.55 22.14 -9.95
N ASP A 78 -5.99 22.84 -10.99
CA ASP A 78 -7.10 23.79 -10.94
C ASP A 78 -8.32 23.14 -10.25
N PRO A 79 -9.02 23.82 -9.31
CA PRO A 79 -10.17 23.26 -8.59
C PRO A 79 -11.21 22.56 -9.48
N ALA A 80 -11.36 23.02 -10.73
CA ALA A 80 -12.25 22.40 -11.72
C ALA A 80 -11.79 21.00 -12.17
N MET A 81 -10.49 20.70 -12.15
CA MET A 81 -9.91 19.44 -12.61
C MET A 81 -9.82 18.36 -11.51
N ARG A 82 -10.10 18.74 -10.25
CA ARG A 82 -10.08 17.79 -9.12
C ARG A 82 -11.18 16.72 -9.22
N PHE A 83 -12.34 17.11 -9.75
CA PHE A 83 -13.44 16.18 -9.99
C PHE A 83 -13.12 15.18 -11.10
N ALA A 84 -12.46 15.62 -12.18
CA ALA A 84 -12.07 14.75 -13.28
C ALA A 84 -11.01 13.72 -12.85
N ALA A 85 -10.01 14.13 -12.07
CA ALA A 85 -8.99 13.22 -11.55
C ALA A 85 -9.58 12.17 -10.60
N ALA A 86 -10.46 12.57 -9.68
CA ALA A 86 -11.12 11.64 -8.76
C ALA A 86 -12.07 10.67 -9.47
N LEU A 87 -12.73 11.10 -10.54
CA LEU A 87 -13.57 10.23 -11.37
C LEU A 87 -12.75 9.17 -12.11
N VAL A 88 -11.56 9.51 -12.61
CA VAL A 88 -10.68 8.52 -13.26
C VAL A 88 -10.18 7.49 -12.24
N ASP A 89 -9.69 7.90 -11.06
CA ASP A 89 -9.17 6.95 -10.07
C ASP A 89 -10.25 6.04 -9.47
N PHE A 90 -11.47 6.55 -9.27
CA PHE A 90 -12.56 5.79 -8.64
C PHE A 90 -13.41 4.98 -9.63
N TRP A 91 -13.55 5.42 -10.89
CA TRP A 91 -14.54 4.88 -11.84
C TRP A 91 -13.92 4.07 -12.99
N LEU A 92 -12.61 4.17 -13.25
CA LEU A 92 -11.94 3.41 -14.32
C LEU A 92 -12.04 1.88 -14.17
N PRO A 93 -12.01 1.28 -12.96
CA PRO A 93 -12.17 -0.18 -12.84
C PRO A 93 -13.59 -0.65 -13.20
N ALA A 94 -14.61 0.17 -12.95
CA ALA A 94 -16.01 -0.17 -13.23
C ALA A 94 -16.36 0.03 -14.72
N ALA A 95 -15.78 1.05 -15.36
CA ALA A 95 -15.97 1.31 -16.79
C ALA A 95 -15.40 0.19 -17.68
N VAL A 96 -14.22 -0.35 -17.30
CA VAL A 96 -13.57 -1.42 -18.05
C VAL A 96 -14.37 -2.72 -17.96
N CYS A 97 -14.90 -3.07 -16.78
CA CYS A 97 -15.75 -4.26 -16.63
C CYS A 97 -17.05 -4.22 -17.45
N HIS A 98 -17.62 -3.04 -17.72
CA HIS A 98 -18.84 -2.97 -18.53
C HIS A 98 -18.51 -3.12 -20.03
N ALA A 99 -17.38 -2.57 -20.50
CA ALA A 99 -17.00 -2.65 -21.92
C ALA A 99 -16.68 -4.08 -22.39
N ASP A 100 -16.16 -4.95 -21.53
CA ASP A 100 -15.91 -6.36 -21.87
C ASP A 100 -17.23 -7.17 -21.89
N ALA A 101 -18.23 -6.83 -21.06
CA ALA A 101 -19.52 -7.52 -21.06
C ALA A 101 -20.34 -7.29 -22.34
N ASP A 102 -20.08 -6.19 -23.04
CA ASP A 102 -20.74 -5.81 -24.30
C ASP A 102 -20.10 -6.47 -25.52
N ALA A 103 -18.85 -6.94 -25.39
CA ALA A 103 -18.07 -7.53 -26.48
C ALA A 103 -18.37 -9.04 -26.69
N ASP A 104 -19.03 -9.67 -25.72
CA ASP A 104 -19.34 -11.10 -25.68
C ASP A 104 -20.79 -11.44 -26.11
N ALA A 105 -21.57 -10.45 -26.56
CA ALA A 105 -22.97 -10.58 -27.01
C ALA A 105 -23.12 -10.36 -28.52
#